data_AF-A0A9D1R751-F1
#
_entry.id   AF-A0A9D1R751-F1
#
_cell.length_a   1.000
_cell.length_b   1.000
_cell.length_c   1.000
_cell.angle_alpha   90.00
_cell.angle_beta   90.00
_cell.angle_gamma   90.00
#
_symmetry.space_group_name_H-M   'P 1'
#
loop_
_entity.id
_entity.type
_entity.pdbx_description
1 polymer ?
#
loop_
_entity_poly.entity_id
_entity_poly.type
_entity_poly.pdbx_seq_one_letter_code
_entity_poly.pdbx_strand_id
1 'polypeptide(L)' 'ERGIDVELFVRKNKDDKISKEFYYLGRMYATGEAKEFVMANTDKTAVEIVWELETPVREDIYEYIVNN' A
#
# COMPACT_ATOMS: atom_id res chain seq x y z
N GLU A 1 14.00 -6.67 15.56
CA GLU A 1 13.31 -6.59 14.26
C GLU A 1 14.29 -6.84 13.13
N ARG A 2 13.85 -7.38 11.99
CA ARG A 2 14.74 -7.87 10.91
C ARG A 2 15.44 -6.79 10.07
N GLY A 3 15.39 -5.52 10.45
CA GLY A 3 16.07 -4.42 9.74
C GLY A 3 15.58 -4.24 8.29
N ILE A 4 14.32 -4.58 8.02
CA ILE A 4 13.72 -4.45 6.69
C ILE A 4 13.12 -3.05 6.60
N ASP A 5 13.66 -2.24 5.69
CA ASP A 5 13.08 -0.95 5.33
C ASP A 5 12.05 -1.15 4.22
N VAL A 6 10.84 -0.63 4.45
CA VAL A 6 9.72 -0.75 3.53
C VAL A 6 9.35 0.62 3.02
N GLU A 7 9.27 0.74 1.70
CA GLU A 7 9.04 2.00 0.97
C GLU A 7 7.77 1.89 0.13
N LEU A 8 6.85 2.85 0.25
CA LEU A 8 5.54 2.81 -0.40
C LEU A 8 5.54 3.53 -1.75
N PHE A 9 5.17 2.80 -2.80
CA PHE A 9 4.94 3.31 -4.15
C PHE A 9 3.51 3.01 -4.59
N VAL A 10 2.73 4.04 -4.95
CA VAL A 10 1.32 3.93 -5.32
C VAL A 10 1.10 4.32 -6.77
N ARG A 11 0.16 3.64 -7.43
CA ARG A 11 -0.28 3.96 -8.79
C ARG A 11 -1.79 4.08 -8.82
N LYS A 12 -2.31 5.22 -9.31
CA LYS A 12 -3.76 5.50 -9.35
C LYS A 12 -4.52 4.53 -10.26
N ASN A 13 -4.02 4.30 -11.47
CA ASN A 13 -4.67 3.42 -12.45
C ASN A 13 -3.80 2.20 -12.78
N LYS A 14 -4.30 1.00 -12.45
CA LYS A 14 -3.64 -0.26 -12.76
C LYS A 14 -3.59 -0.54 -14.28
N ASP A 15 -4.60 -0.08 -15.01
CA ASP A 15 -4.80 -0.36 -16.43
C ASP A 15 -4.20 0.70 -17.35
N ASP A 16 -3.61 1.77 -16.82
CA ASP A 16 -2.86 2.71 -17.63
C ASP A 16 -1.69 1.96 -18.29
N LYS A 17 -1.60 2.02 -19.62
CA LYS A 17 -0.57 1.34 -20.41
C LYS A 17 0.51 2.31 -20.90
N ILE A 18 0.31 3.61 -20.69
CA ILE A 18 1.13 4.68 -21.28
C ILE A 18 2.11 5.22 -20.24
N SER A 19 1.62 5.70 -19.09
CA SER A 19 2.45 6.19 -17.99
C SER A 19 2.60 5.08 -16.94
N LYS A 20 3.80 4.48 -16.84
CA LYS A 20 4.17 3.54 -15.76
C LYS A 20 4.67 4.27 -14.52
N GLU A 21 4.13 5.45 -14.25
CA GLU A 21 4.63 6.30 -13.16
C GLU A 21 4.01 5.88 -11.82
N PHE A 22 4.82 5.99 -10.78
CA PHE A 22 4.47 5.69 -9.40
C PHE A 22 4.66 6.95 -8.55
N TYR A 23 3.74 7.17 -7.63
CA TYR A 23 3.88 8.14 -6.56
C TYR A 23 4.62 7.50 -5.41
N TYR A 24 5.79 8.04 -5.06
CA TYR A 24 6.50 7.66 -3.86
C TYR A 24 5.90 8.39 -2.66
N LEU A 25 5.41 7.64 -1.67
CA LEU A 25 4.74 8.18 -0.48
C LEU A 25 5.57 8.10 0.80
N GLY A 26 6.75 7.48 0.74
CA GLY A 26 7.68 7.41 1.86
C GLY A 26 7.79 6.05 2.52
N ARG A 27 8.55 6.02 3.61
CA ARG A 27 8.81 4.85 4.43
C ARG A 27 7.61 4.49 5.29
N MET A 28 7.39 3.19 5.48
CA MET A 28 6.33 2.63 6.31
C MET A 28 6.86 1.57 7.28
N TYR A 29 6.14 1.38 8.38
CA TYR A 29 6.41 0.36 9.39
C TYR A 29 5.16 -0.49 9.65
N ALA A 30 5.37 -1.77 9.94
CA ALA A 30 4.27 -2.66 10.28
C ALA A 30 3.79 -2.32 11.69
N THR A 31 2.48 -2.17 11.86
CA THR A 31 1.88 -1.90 13.18
C THR A 31 1.92 -3.12 14.11
N GLY A 32 2.22 -4.31 13.56
CA GLY A 32 2.14 -5.59 14.26
C GLY A 32 0.77 -6.26 14.14
N GLU A 33 -0.26 -5.56 13.65
CA GLU A 33 -1.54 -6.17 13.31
C GLU A 33 -1.44 -6.92 11.98
N ALA A 34 -1.77 -8.21 12.03
CA ALA A 34 -1.91 -9.08 10.87
C ALA A 34 -3.13 -9.98 11.02
N LYS A 35 -3.89 -10.15 9.95
CA LYS A 35 -5.10 -10.97 9.91
C LYS A 35 -5.03 -11.93 8.74
N GLU A 36 -5.11 -13.21 9.04
CA GLU A 36 -5.25 -14.24 8.01
C GLU A 36 -6.69 -14.32 7.50
N PHE A 37 -6.84 -14.54 6.20
CA PHE A 37 -8.12 -14.76 5.56
C PHE A 37 -7.97 -15.72 4.37
N VAL A 38 -9.07 -16.35 3.97
CA VAL A 38 -9.12 -17.16 2.74
C VAL A 38 -9.62 -16.26 1.61
N MET A 39 -8.85 -16.16 0.53
CA MET A 39 -9.22 -15.31 -0.60
C MET A 39 -10.53 -15.80 -1.22
N ALA A 40 -11.46 -14.86 -1.48
CA ALA A 40 -12.73 -15.17 -2.12
C ALA A 40 -12.51 -15.91 -3.46
N ASN A 41 -13.32 -16.93 -3.72
CA ASN A 41 -13.25 -17.80 -4.91
C ASN A 41 -12.01 -18.71 -4.99
N THR A 42 -11.27 -18.90 -3.89
CA THR A 42 -10.13 -19.85 -3.81
C THR A 42 -10.04 -20.50 -2.43
N ASP A 43 -9.24 -21.56 -2.28
CA ASP A 43 -8.87 -22.15 -0.98
C ASP A 43 -7.50 -21.66 -0.47
N LYS A 44 -7.02 -20.52 -0.97
CA LYS A 44 -5.70 -19.98 -0.61
C LYS A 44 -5.81 -19.04 0.58
N THR A 45 -4.98 -19.30 1.59
CA THR A 45 -4.78 -18.38 2.72
C THR A 45 -3.90 -17.20 2.31
N ALA A 46 -4.32 -16.00 2.68
CA ALA A 46 -3.59 -14.75 2.54
C ALA A 46 -3.57 -14.01 3.88
N VAL A 47 -2.73 -12.98 3.98
CA VAL A 47 -2.59 -12.14 5.18
C VAL A 47 -2.82 -10.67 4.81
N GLU A 48 -3.70 -10.01 5.55
CA GLU A 48 -3.78 -8.55 5.62
C GLU A 48 -2.84 -8.07 6.73
N ILE A 49 -1.98 -7.10 6.44
CA ILE A 49 -1.07 -6.50 7.42
C ILE A 49 -1.36 -5.01 7.44
N VAL A 50 -1.51 -4.45 8.63
CA VAL A 50 -1.71 -3.00 8.80
C VAL A 50 -0.35 -2.32 8.92
N TRP A 51 -0.16 -1.28 8.11
CA TRP A 51 1.07 -0.50 8.06
C TRP A 51 0.76 0.98 8.31
N GLU A 52 1.75 1.68 8.84
CA GLU A 52 1.68 3.12 9.10
C GLU A 52 2.84 3.82 8.39
N LEU A 53 2.55 4.96 7.75
CA LEU A 53 3.54 5.79 7.10
C LEU A 53 4.28 6.63 8.15
N GLU A 54 5.59 6.72 8.03
CA GLU A 54 6.41 7.57 8.91
C GLU A 54 6.06 9.05 8.78
N THR A 55 5.78 9.50 7.55
CA THR A 55 5.34 10.87 7.27
C THR A 55 3.94 10.84 6.66
N PRO A 56 2.97 11.62 7.17
CA PRO A 56 1.65 11.72 6.58
C PRO A 56 1.71 12.13 5.11
N VAL A 57 0.84 11.53 4.29
CA VAL A 57 0.70 11.92 2.89
C VAL A 57 0.12 13.34 2.81
N ARG A 58 0.67 14.16 1.92
CA ARG A 58 0.14 15.50 1.64
C ARG A 58 -1.31 15.40 1.17
N GLU A 59 -2.20 16.23 1.73
CA GLU A 59 -3.65 16.13 1.55
C GLU A 59 -4.10 16.12 0.08
N ASP A 60 -3.55 17.02 -0.73
CA ASP A 60 -3.83 17.09 -2.18
C ASP A 60 -3.45 15.82 -2.95
N ILE A 61 -2.33 15.17 -2.59
CA ILE A 61 -1.90 13.90 -3.18
C ILE A 61 -2.80 12.75 -2.71
N TYR A 62 -3.15 12.75 -1.42
CA TYR A 62 -4.06 11.76 -0.86
C TYR A 62 -5.43 11.82 -1.55
N GLU A 63 -6.01 13.02 -1.65
CA GLU A 63 -7.26 13.24 -2.37
C GLU A 63 -7.18 12.81 -3.83
N TYR A 64 -6.09 13.16 -4.52
CA TYR A 64 -5.89 12.76 -5.91
C TYR A 64 -5.84 11.24 -6.10
N ILE A 65 -5.19 10.51 -5.19
CA ILE A 65 -5.02 9.05 -5.24
C ILE A 65 -6.33 8.33 -4.91
N VAL A 66 -7.07 8.79 -3.89
CA VAL A 66 -8.25 8.09 -3.36
C VAL A 66 -9.53 8.43 -4.13
N ASN A 67 -9.62 9.61 -4.72
CA ASN A 67 -10.80 10.03 -5.49
C ASN A 67 -10.64 9.71 -6.98
N ASN A 68 -11.75 9.37 -7.65
CA ASN A 68 -11.79 9.08 -9.09
C ASN A 68 -11.74 10.36 -9.92
#